data_AF-A0A3E0QRH2-F1
#
_entry.id   AF-A0A3E0QRH2-F1
#
_cell.length_a   1.000
_cell.length_b   1.000
_cell.length_c   1.000
_cell.angle_alpha   90.00
_cell.angle_beta   90.00
_cell.angle_gamma   90.00
#
_symmetry.space_group_name_H-M   'P 1'
#
loop_
_entity.id
_entity.type
_entity.pdbx_description
1 polymer ?
#
loop_
_entity_poly.entity_id
_entity_poly.type
_entity_poly.pdbx_seq_one_letter_code
_entity_poly.pdbx_strand_id
1 'polypeptide(L)'
;KLFKLSIEKKHPELASLAAKLAITTPELSKKKKQPRNRHTISKLAVKKISLDEALDQLCNYRSLKNVGAAMIIHSLVNGKCLTIREIAVKQVNDLWNQDVDVQSEIFSGFKRVQGEFKPFVAKPQKGLLTYHSSPVYGALRDGTAFLKQTGFIKVEESVEYGSADKKLTGTENHLQRKVYRLELTEAGGVLADTWGDLDEFILKFWNSRKA
;
A
#
# COMPACT_ATOMS: atom_id res chain seq x y z
N LYS A 1 22.22 -32.41 32.44
CA LYS A 1 23.54 -33.10 32.52
C LYS A 1 24.17 -33.01 33.92
N LEU A 2 24.20 -31.83 34.56
CA LEU A 2 24.81 -31.65 35.88
C LEU A 2 24.13 -32.43 37.03
N PHE A 3 22.80 -32.53 37.05
CA PHE A 3 22.08 -33.35 38.04
C PHE A 3 22.38 -34.85 37.97
N LYS A 4 22.50 -35.42 36.76
CA LYS A 4 22.90 -36.83 36.60
C LYS A 4 24.33 -37.07 37.10
N LEU A 5 25.24 -36.16 36.77
CA LEU A 5 26.64 -36.19 37.23
C LEU A 5 26.76 -36.05 38.77
N SER A 6 25.87 -35.30 39.42
CA SER A 6 25.92 -35.14 40.89
C SER A 6 25.46 -36.40 41.62
N ILE A 7 24.52 -37.16 41.03
CA ILE A 7 24.03 -38.44 41.57
C ILE A 7 25.10 -39.52 41.38
N GLU A 8 25.73 -39.57 40.21
CA GLU A 8 26.79 -40.54 39.90
C GLU A 8 28.07 -40.31 40.72
N LYS A 9 28.43 -39.05 41.00
CA LYS A 9 29.66 -38.70 41.73
C LYS A 9 29.45 -38.31 43.20
N LYS A 10 28.24 -38.40 43.73
CA LYS A 10 27.87 -38.04 45.13
C LYS A 10 28.38 -36.66 45.58
N HIS A 11 28.38 -35.66 44.70
CA HIS A 11 28.75 -34.28 45.03
C HIS A 11 27.50 -33.41 45.16
N PRO A 12 26.98 -33.15 46.38
CA PRO A 12 25.72 -32.45 46.60
C PRO A 12 25.76 -30.98 46.15
N GLU A 13 26.95 -30.38 46.09
CA GLU A 13 27.14 -29.00 45.64
C GLU A 13 26.78 -28.81 44.16
N LEU A 14 26.99 -29.82 43.32
CA LEU A 14 26.62 -29.79 41.90
C LEU A 14 25.10 -29.87 41.69
N ALA A 15 24.39 -30.56 42.60
CA ALA A 15 22.93 -30.58 42.61
C ALA A 15 22.37 -29.21 43.02
N SER A 16 22.96 -28.58 44.04
CA SER A 16 22.58 -27.23 44.49
C SER A 16 22.81 -26.19 43.39
N LEU A 17 23.93 -26.28 42.66
CA LEU A 17 24.25 -25.37 41.56
C LEU A 17 23.33 -25.58 40.35
N ALA A 18 22.99 -26.84 40.03
CA ALA A 18 22.03 -27.15 38.98
C ALA A 18 20.59 -26.72 39.35
N ALA A 19 20.20 -26.82 40.63
CA ALA A 19 18.93 -26.31 41.13
C ALA A 19 18.86 -24.78 41.04
N LYS A 20 19.93 -24.07 41.45
CA LYS A 20 20.01 -22.61 41.32
C LYS A 20 19.90 -22.15 39.86
N LEU A 21 20.57 -22.83 38.93
CA LEU A 21 20.48 -22.54 37.49
C LEU A 21 19.10 -22.84 36.90
N ALA A 22 18.36 -23.81 37.44
CA ALA A 22 17.01 -24.15 36.99
C ALA A 22 15.94 -23.19 37.55
N ILE A 23 16.17 -22.61 38.74
CA ILE A 23 15.27 -21.67 39.41
C ILE A 23 15.50 -20.23 38.93
N THR A 24 16.71 -19.89 38.46
CA THR A 24 16.92 -18.66 37.69
C THR A 24 16.17 -18.76 36.37
N THR A 25 14.91 -18.37 36.37
CA THR A 25 14.15 -18.06 35.16
C THR A 25 15.03 -17.12 34.35
N PRO A 26 15.41 -17.48 33.11
CA PRO A 26 16.03 -16.48 32.26
C PRO A 26 15.00 -15.36 32.17
N GLU A 27 15.36 -14.16 32.64
CA GLU A 27 14.59 -12.98 32.28
C GLU A 27 14.47 -13.05 30.77
N LEU A 28 13.25 -13.31 30.28
CA LEU A 28 12.95 -13.28 28.87
C LEU A 28 13.40 -11.91 28.43
N SER A 29 14.59 -11.85 27.82
CA SER A 29 15.11 -10.60 27.31
C SER A 29 14.00 -10.12 26.41
N LYS A 30 13.31 -9.05 26.83
CA LYS A 30 12.28 -8.43 26.02
C LYS A 30 13.06 -8.03 24.79
N LYS A 31 13.01 -8.86 23.73
CA LYS A 31 13.62 -8.55 22.44
C LYS A 31 13.10 -7.16 22.15
N LYS A 32 13.94 -6.13 22.31
CA LYS A 32 13.59 -4.77 21.95
C LYS A 32 13.18 -4.93 20.50
N LYS A 33 11.88 -4.84 20.22
CA LYS A 33 11.38 -4.88 18.86
C LYS A 33 12.10 -3.72 18.21
N GLN A 34 13.12 -4.02 17.41
CA GLN A 34 13.76 -2.99 16.61
C GLN A 34 12.61 -2.26 15.92
N PRO A 35 12.56 -0.92 15.98
CA PRO A 35 11.55 -0.20 15.24
C PRO A 35 11.75 -0.62 13.79
N ARG A 36 10.81 -1.42 13.27
CA ARG A 36 10.74 -1.65 11.83
C ARG A 36 10.55 -0.26 11.27
N ASN A 37 11.61 0.32 10.71
CA ASN A 37 11.53 1.52 9.89
C ASN A 37 10.63 1.16 8.73
N ARG A 38 9.31 1.27 8.93
CA ARG A 38 8.32 1.12 7.88
C ARG A 38 8.59 2.30 6.97
N HIS A 39 9.25 2.04 5.83
CA HIS A 39 9.41 3.03 4.77
C HIS A 39 8.02 3.56 4.44
N THR A 40 7.75 4.77 4.92
CA THR A 40 6.47 5.44 4.75
C THR A 40 6.60 6.27 3.49
N ILE A 41 5.62 6.24 2.59
CA ILE A 41 5.74 6.86 1.25
C ILE A 41 6.05 8.37 1.38
N SER A 42 5.47 9.02 2.38
CA SER A 42 5.75 10.41 2.76
C SER A 42 7.22 10.72 3.04
N LYS A 43 7.99 9.75 3.54
CA LYS A 43 9.39 9.90 3.96
C LYS A 43 10.39 9.53 2.88
N LEU A 44 9.93 9.21 1.67
CA LEU A 44 10.82 8.89 0.56
C LEU A 44 11.64 10.14 0.18
N ALA A 45 12.95 9.95 0.07
CA ALA A 45 13.85 11.01 -0.39
C ALA A 45 13.52 11.34 -1.87
N VAL A 46 13.45 12.63 -2.16
CA VAL A 46 13.17 13.11 -3.51
C VAL A 46 14.47 13.09 -4.32
N LYS A 47 14.48 12.30 -5.38
CA LYS A 47 15.49 12.27 -6.43
C LYS A 47 14.85 12.85 -7.68
N LYS A 48 15.03 14.16 -7.88
CA LYS A 48 14.48 14.85 -9.05
C LYS A 48 15.12 14.30 -10.32
N ILE A 49 14.29 13.99 -11.30
CA ILE A 49 14.69 13.62 -12.66
C ILE A 49 14.15 14.66 -13.63
N SER A 50 14.65 14.69 -14.87
CA SER A 50 14.10 15.56 -15.90
C SER A 50 12.71 15.07 -16.35
N LEU A 51 11.94 15.96 -16.99
CA LEU A 51 10.62 15.61 -17.52
C LEU A 51 10.72 14.55 -18.62
N ASP A 52 11.69 14.70 -19.53
CA ASP A 52 11.92 13.75 -20.61
C ASP A 52 12.30 12.36 -20.07
N GLU A 53 13.19 12.31 -19.08
CA GLU A 53 13.57 11.05 -18.44
C GLU A 53 12.36 10.40 -17.73
N ALA A 54 11.49 11.20 -17.12
CA ALA A 54 10.28 10.69 -16.49
C ALA A 54 9.31 10.09 -17.51
N LEU A 55 9.05 10.79 -18.61
CA LEU A 55 8.19 10.31 -19.70
C LEU A 55 8.76 9.02 -20.30
N ASP A 56 10.06 8.97 -20.57
CA ASP A 56 10.72 7.76 -21.05
C ASP A 56 10.54 6.59 -20.07
N GLN A 57 10.74 6.81 -18.77
CA GLN A 57 10.57 5.75 -17.78
C GLN A 57 9.12 5.27 -17.65
N LEU A 58 8.15 6.17 -17.84
CA LEU A 58 6.72 5.90 -17.72
C LEU A 58 6.16 5.19 -18.95
N CYS A 59 6.55 5.64 -20.15
CA CYS A 59 6.04 5.14 -21.42
C CYS A 59 6.73 3.85 -21.88
N ASN A 60 8.03 3.67 -21.60
CA ASN A 60 8.79 2.52 -22.13
C ASN A 60 8.39 1.16 -21.54
N TYR A 61 7.87 1.12 -20.30
CA TYR A 61 7.52 -0.13 -19.64
C TYR A 61 6.04 -0.16 -19.20
N ARG A 62 5.26 -1.08 -19.77
CA ARG A 62 3.88 -1.35 -19.32
C ARG A 62 3.92 -2.15 -18.00
N SER A 63 4.11 -1.44 -16.90
CA SER A 63 4.12 -1.99 -15.54
C SER A 63 2.98 -1.45 -14.69
N LEU A 64 2.58 -2.18 -13.64
CA LEU A 64 1.58 -1.71 -12.66
C LEU A 64 2.00 -0.39 -12.01
N LYS A 65 3.30 -0.20 -11.76
CA LYS A 65 3.85 1.06 -11.28
C LYS A 65 3.54 2.23 -12.22
N ASN A 66 3.77 2.05 -13.52
CA ASN A 66 3.63 3.10 -14.53
C ASN A 66 2.17 3.43 -14.81
N VAL A 67 1.28 2.43 -14.93
CA VAL A 67 -0.17 2.70 -15.05
C VAL A 67 -0.71 3.36 -13.79
N GLY A 68 -0.22 2.97 -12.61
CA GLY A 68 -0.60 3.60 -11.35
C GLY A 68 -0.19 5.07 -11.29
N ALA A 69 1.01 5.40 -11.77
CA ALA A 69 1.45 6.78 -11.91
C ALA A 69 0.56 7.56 -12.91
N ALA A 70 0.24 6.97 -14.05
CA ALA A 70 -0.65 7.58 -15.05
C ALA A 70 -2.05 7.86 -14.48
N MET A 71 -2.66 6.89 -13.80
CA MET A 71 -3.96 7.04 -13.13
C MET A 71 -3.97 8.14 -12.07
N ILE A 72 -2.86 8.31 -11.33
CA ILE A 72 -2.72 9.38 -10.34
C ILE A 72 -2.66 10.74 -11.05
N ILE A 73 -1.80 10.88 -12.05
CA ILE A 73 -1.67 12.12 -12.83
C ILE A 73 -3.02 12.51 -13.41
N HIS A 74 -3.69 11.60 -14.14
CA HIS A 74 -5.01 11.81 -14.76
C HIS A 74 -6.05 12.32 -13.75
N SER A 75 -6.05 11.72 -12.55
CA SER A 75 -7.07 12.05 -11.55
C SER A 75 -6.85 13.41 -10.89
N LEU A 76 -5.59 13.86 -10.82
CA LEU A 76 -5.18 15.07 -10.11
C LEU A 76 -5.05 16.29 -11.03
N VAL A 77 -5.07 16.16 -12.36
CA VAL A 77 -4.91 17.27 -13.34
C VAL A 77 -5.81 18.47 -13.01
N ASN A 78 -7.03 18.21 -12.55
CA ASN A 78 -8.00 19.25 -12.20
C ASN A 78 -7.71 19.97 -10.85
N GLY A 79 -6.47 19.94 -10.36
CA GLY A 79 -6.04 20.61 -9.12
C GLY A 79 -6.69 20.07 -7.84
N LYS A 80 -7.21 18.84 -7.87
CA LYS A 80 -7.90 18.24 -6.72
C LYS A 80 -6.91 17.49 -5.84
N CYS A 81 -6.99 17.69 -4.54
CA CYS A 81 -6.30 16.85 -3.56
C CYS A 81 -7.13 15.59 -3.30
N LEU A 82 -6.63 14.42 -3.69
CA LEU A 82 -7.36 13.14 -3.61
C LEU A 82 -6.56 12.07 -2.88
N THR A 83 -7.27 11.14 -2.26
CA THR A 83 -6.70 9.94 -1.67
C THR A 83 -6.53 8.84 -2.71
N ILE A 84 -5.63 7.88 -2.45
CA ILE A 84 -5.47 6.68 -3.29
C ILE A 84 -6.81 5.96 -3.51
N ARG A 85 -7.68 5.93 -2.50
CA ARG A 85 -9.00 5.29 -2.60
C ARG A 85 -9.93 6.03 -3.53
N GLU A 86 -10.00 7.35 -3.43
CA GLU A 86 -10.85 8.17 -4.31
C GLU A 86 -10.38 8.06 -5.75
N ILE A 87 -9.06 8.11 -5.99
CA ILE A 87 -8.47 7.90 -7.31
C ILE A 87 -8.84 6.53 -7.86
N ALA A 88 -8.70 5.47 -7.06
CA ALA A 88 -9.06 4.12 -7.47
C ALA A 88 -10.54 4.00 -7.87
N VAL A 89 -11.45 4.53 -7.05
CA VAL A 89 -12.88 4.49 -7.33
C VAL A 89 -13.22 5.28 -8.58
N LYS A 90 -12.67 6.49 -8.73
CA LYS A 90 -12.87 7.32 -9.91
C LYS A 90 -12.45 6.56 -11.17
N GLN A 91 -11.22 6.05 -11.19
CA GLN A 91 -10.66 5.36 -12.35
C GLN A 91 -11.41 4.08 -12.74
N VAL A 92 -11.78 3.25 -11.76
CA VAL A 92 -12.53 2.01 -12.04
C VAL A 92 -13.89 2.32 -12.67
N ASN A 93 -14.58 3.37 -12.19
CA ASN A 93 -15.87 3.76 -12.75
C ASN A 93 -15.73 4.48 -14.10
N ASP A 94 -14.73 5.34 -14.26
CA ASP A 94 -14.43 6.01 -15.53
C ASP A 94 -14.16 4.97 -16.63
N LEU A 95 -13.32 3.97 -16.33
CA LEU A 95 -12.97 2.90 -17.28
C LEU A 95 -14.11 1.90 -17.53
N TRP A 96 -14.99 1.68 -16.55
CA TRP A 96 -16.24 0.95 -16.78
C TRP A 96 -17.13 1.66 -17.82
N ASN A 97 -17.18 2.99 -17.79
CA ASN A 97 -17.96 3.78 -18.75
C ASN A 97 -17.29 3.91 -20.12
N GLN A 98 -16.02 3.52 -20.24
CA GLN A 98 -15.25 3.48 -21.50
C GLN A 98 -15.18 2.06 -22.09
N ASP A 99 -16.10 1.17 -21.71
CA ASP A 99 -16.23 -0.19 -22.22
C ASP A 99 -14.96 -1.07 -22.09
N VAL A 100 -14.22 -0.92 -20.98
CA VAL A 100 -13.17 -1.89 -20.63
C VAL A 100 -13.78 -3.29 -20.43
N ASP A 101 -13.08 -4.32 -20.92
CA ASP A 101 -13.51 -5.72 -20.81
C ASP A 101 -13.91 -6.05 -19.37
N VAL A 102 -15.11 -6.60 -19.17
CA VAL A 102 -15.65 -6.98 -17.85
C VAL A 102 -14.75 -7.99 -17.13
N GLN A 103 -13.96 -8.77 -17.86
CA GLN A 103 -12.96 -9.69 -17.30
C GLN A 103 -11.65 -9.00 -16.90
N SER A 104 -11.54 -7.67 -17.04
CA SER A 104 -10.31 -6.96 -16.72
C SER A 104 -9.98 -7.04 -15.24
N GLU A 105 -8.69 -7.20 -14.94
CA GLU A 105 -8.15 -7.16 -13.59
C GLU A 105 -8.46 -5.85 -12.84
N ILE A 106 -8.82 -4.78 -13.55
CA ILE A 106 -9.14 -3.49 -12.93
C ILE A 106 -10.32 -3.58 -11.96
N PHE A 107 -11.29 -4.45 -12.23
CA PHE A 107 -12.48 -4.62 -11.40
C PHE A 107 -12.23 -5.52 -10.19
N SER A 108 -11.09 -6.20 -10.13
CA SER A 108 -10.74 -7.09 -9.03
C SER A 108 -10.62 -6.33 -7.71
N GLY A 109 -11.27 -6.82 -6.66
CA GLY A 109 -11.31 -6.16 -5.35
C GLY A 109 -12.29 -4.98 -5.25
N PHE A 110 -13.16 -4.81 -6.25
CA PHE A 110 -14.31 -3.90 -6.20
C PHE A 110 -15.62 -4.69 -6.29
N LYS A 111 -16.71 -4.09 -5.80
CA LYS A 111 -18.06 -4.63 -5.95
C LYS A 111 -18.99 -3.56 -6.46
N ARG A 112 -19.91 -3.94 -7.33
CA ARG A 112 -20.94 -3.03 -7.84
C ARG A 112 -22.04 -2.85 -6.80
N VAL A 113 -22.29 -1.61 -6.42
CA VAL A 113 -23.30 -1.20 -5.44
C VAL A 113 -24.04 -0.01 -6.03
N GLN A 114 -25.36 -0.14 -6.25
CA GLN A 114 -26.19 0.92 -6.85
C GLN A 114 -25.66 1.41 -8.22
N GLY A 115 -25.14 0.49 -9.04
CA GLY A 115 -24.66 0.81 -10.39
C GLY A 115 -23.18 1.21 -10.48
N GLU A 116 -22.55 1.61 -9.36
CA GLU A 116 -21.15 2.03 -9.30
C GLU A 116 -20.24 1.00 -8.62
N PHE A 117 -18.97 0.96 -8.98
CA PHE A 117 -17.96 0.15 -8.29
C PHE A 117 -17.49 0.83 -7.02
N LYS A 118 -17.59 0.11 -5.90
CA LYS A 118 -17.08 0.52 -4.59
C LYS A 118 -16.00 -0.45 -4.09
N PRO A 119 -15.01 0.04 -3.31
CA PRO A 119 -13.93 -0.80 -2.80
C PRO A 119 -14.49 -1.92 -1.94
N PHE A 120 -14.12 -3.17 -2.24
CA PHE A 120 -14.56 -4.29 -1.43
C PHE A 120 -13.63 -4.49 -0.24
N VAL A 121 -14.15 -4.22 0.96
CA VAL A 121 -13.41 -4.38 2.22
C VAL A 121 -14.00 -5.56 2.99
N ALA A 122 -13.20 -6.63 3.12
CA ALA A 122 -13.54 -7.80 3.92
C ALA A 122 -12.32 -8.27 4.71
N LYS A 123 -12.54 -9.16 5.68
CA LYS A 123 -11.43 -9.86 6.33
C LYS A 123 -10.71 -10.72 5.27
N PRO A 124 -9.38 -10.84 5.33
CA PRO A 124 -8.64 -11.67 4.39
C PRO A 124 -9.16 -13.10 4.42
N GLN A 125 -9.67 -13.58 3.29
CA GLN A 125 -10.08 -14.96 3.09
C GLN A 125 -9.37 -15.49 1.85
N LYS A 126 -9.01 -16.78 1.87
CA LYS A 126 -8.28 -17.41 0.76
C LYS A 126 -9.12 -17.37 -0.51
N GLY A 127 -8.54 -16.85 -1.60
CA GLY A 127 -9.21 -16.71 -2.90
C GLY A 127 -10.12 -15.49 -3.05
N LEU A 128 -10.31 -14.68 -2.00
CA LEU A 128 -11.13 -13.48 -2.05
C LEU A 128 -10.25 -12.23 -2.13
N LEU A 129 -10.21 -11.61 -3.31
CA LEU A 129 -9.52 -10.33 -3.52
C LEU A 129 -10.30 -9.20 -2.86
N THR A 130 -9.63 -8.47 -1.96
CA THR A 130 -10.13 -7.24 -1.35
C THR A 130 -9.47 -6.03 -2.01
N TYR A 131 -10.00 -4.84 -1.77
CA TYR A 131 -9.43 -3.59 -2.27
C TYR A 131 -7.93 -3.46 -1.95
N HIS A 132 -7.50 -3.75 -0.73
CA HIS A 132 -6.09 -3.59 -0.34
C HIS A 132 -5.14 -4.65 -0.92
N SER A 133 -5.71 -5.67 -1.58
CA SER A 133 -4.97 -6.70 -2.31
C SER A 133 -5.23 -6.64 -3.82
N SER A 134 -5.92 -5.61 -4.31
CA SER A 134 -6.26 -5.52 -5.73
C SER A 134 -5.08 -5.04 -6.58
N PRO A 135 -5.03 -5.42 -7.88
CA PRO A 135 -4.05 -4.90 -8.82
C PRO A 135 -4.05 -3.36 -8.88
N VAL A 136 -5.23 -2.73 -8.83
CA VAL A 136 -5.39 -1.27 -8.82
C VAL A 136 -4.74 -0.64 -7.60
N TYR A 137 -4.98 -1.18 -6.40
CA TYR A 137 -4.38 -0.63 -5.18
C TYR A 137 -2.86 -0.78 -5.19
N GLY A 138 -2.35 -1.93 -5.66
CA GLY A 138 -0.92 -2.15 -5.86
C GLY A 138 -0.30 -1.14 -6.83
N ALA A 139 -0.90 -1.01 -8.01
CA ALA A 139 -0.49 -0.05 -9.04
C ALA A 139 -0.41 1.38 -8.49
N LEU A 140 -1.49 1.87 -7.88
CA LEU A 140 -1.53 3.23 -7.34
C LEU A 140 -0.51 3.42 -6.22
N ARG A 141 -0.28 2.43 -5.36
CA ARG A 141 0.72 2.54 -4.30
C ARG A 141 2.13 2.67 -4.87
N ASP A 142 2.49 1.83 -5.84
CA ASP A 142 3.81 1.84 -6.46
C ASP A 142 4.01 3.10 -7.32
N GLY A 143 2.98 3.50 -8.06
CA GLY A 143 2.94 4.77 -8.79
C GLY A 143 3.09 5.98 -7.88
N THR A 144 2.42 6.00 -6.73
CA THR A 144 2.59 7.07 -5.72
C THR A 144 4.03 7.13 -5.22
N ALA A 145 4.64 5.98 -4.92
CA ALA A 145 6.02 5.93 -4.46
C ALA A 145 6.99 6.48 -5.52
N PHE A 146 6.77 6.12 -6.80
CA PHE A 146 7.55 6.64 -7.92
C PHE A 146 7.40 8.16 -8.06
N LEU A 147 6.17 8.66 -8.21
CA LEU A 147 5.91 10.09 -8.39
C LEU A 147 6.39 10.94 -7.21
N LYS A 148 6.31 10.39 -5.99
CA LYS A 148 6.84 11.06 -4.80
C LYS A 148 8.37 11.10 -4.81
N GLN A 149 9.04 10.02 -5.21
CA GLN A 149 10.49 9.98 -5.33
C GLN A 149 10.99 10.95 -6.40
N THR A 150 10.30 11.06 -7.53
CA THR A 150 10.69 11.96 -8.63
C THR A 150 10.28 13.42 -8.40
N GLY A 151 9.35 13.67 -7.48
CA GLY A 151 8.93 15.02 -7.08
C GLY A 151 7.76 15.59 -7.89
N PHE A 152 7.03 14.76 -8.62
CA PHE A 152 5.83 15.16 -9.37
C PHE A 152 4.57 15.28 -8.51
N ILE A 153 4.58 14.68 -7.31
CA ILE A 153 3.47 14.82 -6.36
C ILE A 153 3.94 15.21 -4.96
N LYS A 154 3.07 15.94 -4.27
CA LYS A 154 3.08 16.10 -2.82
C LYS A 154 2.24 14.99 -2.19
N VAL A 155 2.70 14.52 -1.03
CA VAL A 155 2.04 13.47 -0.27
C VAL A 155 1.90 13.98 1.16
N GLU A 156 0.66 14.19 1.58
CA GLU A 156 0.33 14.57 2.95
C GLU A 156 -0.22 13.35 3.70
N GLU A 157 0.25 13.14 4.93
CA GLU A 157 -0.31 12.11 5.81
C GLU A 157 -1.44 12.70 6.64
N SER A 158 -2.64 12.16 6.48
CA SER A 158 -3.76 12.39 7.40
C SER A 158 -4.05 11.10 8.19
N VAL A 159 -4.49 11.25 9.43
CA VAL A 159 -5.01 10.13 10.22
C VAL A 159 -6.52 10.22 10.18
N GLU A 160 -7.16 9.23 9.58
CA GLU A 160 -8.60 9.06 9.64
C GLU A 160 -8.96 8.11 10.78
N TYR A 161 -10.06 8.43 11.48
CA TYR A 161 -10.56 7.67 12.61
C TYR A 161 -11.82 6.90 12.19
N GLY A 162 -11.85 5.60 12.50
CA GLY A 162 -13.01 4.75 12.27
C GLY A 162 -13.14 4.23 10.83
N SER A 163 -14.38 3.92 10.43
CA SER A 163 -14.73 3.44 9.08
C SER A 163 -15.74 4.40 8.46
N ALA A 164 -15.37 5.11 7.39
CA ALA A 164 -16.26 6.04 6.69
C ALA A 164 -17.60 5.41 6.27
N ASP A 165 -17.60 4.10 5.97
CA ASP A 165 -18.75 3.38 5.42
C ASP A 165 -19.68 2.74 6.48
N LYS A 166 -19.36 2.82 7.78
CA LYS A 166 -20.19 2.20 8.83
C LYS A 166 -20.30 3.12 10.04
N LYS A 167 -21.54 3.35 10.51
CA LYS A 167 -21.77 3.87 11.87
C LYS A 167 -21.36 2.77 12.86
N LEU A 168 -20.16 2.88 13.40
CA LEU A 168 -19.62 1.92 14.36
C LEU A 168 -19.84 2.49 15.77
N THR A 169 -20.40 1.68 16.67
CA THR A 169 -20.78 2.06 18.04
C THR A 169 -19.82 1.52 19.11
N GLY A 170 -18.64 0.98 18.73
CA GLY A 170 -17.69 0.31 19.64
C GLY A 170 -16.21 0.69 19.44
N THR A 171 -15.30 -0.14 19.95
CA THR A 171 -13.81 0.02 19.91
C THR A 171 -13.22 0.20 18.52
N GLU A 172 -13.97 -0.14 17.48
CA GLU A 172 -13.60 0.04 16.07
C GLU A 172 -13.55 1.53 15.65
N ASN A 173 -14.15 2.45 16.42
CA ASN A 173 -13.98 3.90 16.22
C ASN A 173 -12.57 4.41 16.54
N HIS A 174 -11.78 3.63 17.29
CA HIS A 174 -10.39 3.98 17.60
C HIS A 174 -9.39 3.44 16.58
N LEU A 175 -9.85 2.79 15.50
CA LEU A 175 -8.97 2.39 14.40
C LEU A 175 -8.46 3.64 13.67
N GLN A 176 -7.21 3.99 13.97
CA GLN A 176 -6.47 5.01 13.24
C GLN A 176 -5.95 4.41 11.94
N ARG A 177 -6.36 4.98 10.82
CA ARG A 177 -5.82 4.64 9.50
C ARG A 177 -5.08 5.84 8.95
N LYS A 178 -3.82 5.61 8.60
CA LYS A 178 -3.06 6.60 7.83
C LYS A 178 -3.58 6.61 6.40
N VAL A 179 -3.99 7.77 5.95
CA VAL A 179 -4.43 8.03 4.59
C VAL A 179 -3.46 9.02 3.97
N TYR A 180 -3.10 8.75 2.71
CA TYR A 180 -2.24 9.63 1.94
C TYR A 180 -3.12 10.48 1.03
N ARG A 181 -3.03 11.79 1.20
CA ARG A 181 -3.60 12.77 0.31
C ARG A 181 -2.55 13.21 -0.70
N LEU A 182 -2.91 13.17 -1.96
CA LEU A 182 -2.02 13.38 -3.10
C LEU A 182 -2.42 14.66 -3.81
N GLU A 183 -1.42 15.43 -4.21
CA GLU A 183 -1.58 16.66 -5.00
C GLU A 183 -0.43 16.75 -6.00
N LEU A 184 -0.68 17.27 -7.20
CA LEU A 184 0.39 17.52 -8.17
C LEU A 184 1.27 18.68 -7.71
N THR A 185 2.58 18.55 -7.93
CA THR A 185 3.48 19.71 -7.90
C THR A 185 3.37 20.47 -9.22
N GLU A 186 3.98 21.66 -9.30
CA GLU A 186 4.12 22.39 -10.57
C GLU A 186 4.75 21.51 -11.66
N ALA A 187 5.83 20.77 -11.33
CA ALA A 187 6.45 19.82 -12.24
C ALA A 187 5.50 18.67 -12.63
N GLY A 188 4.65 18.22 -11.71
CA GLY A 188 3.62 17.21 -12.00
C GLY A 188 2.52 17.72 -12.91
N GLY A 189 2.16 19.00 -12.80
CA GLY A 189 1.24 19.68 -13.71
C GLY A 189 1.81 19.73 -15.13
N VAL A 190 3.07 20.18 -15.27
CA VAL A 190 3.73 20.20 -16.59
C VAL A 190 3.83 18.80 -17.18
N LEU A 191 4.13 17.77 -16.37
CA LEU A 191 4.13 16.37 -16.82
C LEU A 191 2.74 15.92 -17.30
N ALA A 192 1.68 16.34 -16.62
CA ALA A 192 0.31 16.03 -17.04
C ALA A 192 -0.03 16.67 -18.38
N ASP A 193 0.36 17.94 -18.57
CA ASP A 193 0.10 18.70 -19.79
C ASP A 193 0.91 18.16 -20.99
N THR A 194 2.11 17.64 -20.75
CA THR A 194 2.96 17.05 -21.82
C THR A 194 2.57 15.63 -22.18
N TRP A 195 1.97 14.87 -21.26
CA TRP A 195 1.58 13.47 -21.51
C TRP A 195 0.23 13.38 -22.24
N GLY A 196 0.26 13.63 -23.55
CA GLY A 196 -0.95 13.78 -24.38
C GLY A 196 -1.80 12.52 -24.61
N ASP A 197 -1.27 11.31 -24.41
CA ASP A 197 -1.96 10.03 -24.64
C ASP A 197 -2.26 9.25 -23.34
N LEU A 198 -2.31 9.95 -22.21
CA LEU A 198 -2.46 9.37 -20.87
C LEU A 198 -3.67 8.43 -20.73
N ASP A 199 -4.84 8.85 -21.24
CA ASP A 199 -6.08 8.08 -21.13
C ASP A 199 -6.02 6.79 -21.94
N GLU A 200 -5.49 6.89 -23.16
CA GLU A 200 -5.32 5.74 -24.05
C GLU A 200 -4.30 4.74 -23.49
N PHE A 201 -3.22 5.24 -22.86
CA PHE A 201 -2.24 4.41 -22.18
C PHE A 201 -2.87 3.59 -21.05
N ILE A 202 -3.69 4.21 -20.20
CA ILE A 202 -4.39 3.54 -19.09
C ILE A 202 -5.39 2.50 -19.65
N LEU A 203 -6.20 2.90 -20.63
CA LEU A 203 -7.21 2.04 -21.26
C LEU A 203 -6.57 0.79 -21.88
N LYS A 204 -5.55 0.96 -22.72
CA LYS A 204 -4.82 -0.14 -23.36
C LYS A 204 -4.19 -1.08 -22.35
N PHE A 205 -3.64 -0.55 -21.26
CA PHE A 205 -3.03 -1.38 -20.21
C PHE A 205 -4.06 -2.32 -19.57
N TRP A 206 -5.20 -1.79 -19.13
CA TRP A 206 -6.21 -2.59 -18.42
C TRP A 206 -6.99 -3.53 -19.34
N ASN A 207 -7.21 -3.16 -20.60
CA ASN A 207 -7.79 -4.07 -21.59
C ASN A 207 -6.89 -5.27 -21.91
N SER A 208 -5.56 -5.12 -21.77
CA SER A 208 -4.62 -6.21 -22.01
C SER A 208 -4.52 -7.22 -20.85
N ARG A 209 -5.09 -6.91 -19.67
CA ARG A 209 -4.97 -7.73 -18.46
C ARG A 209 -6.32 -8.30 -18.06
N LYS A 210 -6.43 -9.62 -18.04
CA LYS A 210 -7.64 -10.36 -17.67
C LYS A 210 -7.44 -11.09 -16.34
N ALA A 211 -8.48 -11.08 -15.50
CA ALA A 211 -8.53 -11.71 -14.18
C ALA A 211 -8.81 -13.21 -14.24
#